data_AF-A0A960JHI2-F1
#
_entry.id   AF-A0A960JHI2-F1
#
_cell.length_a   1.000
_cell.length_b   1.000
_cell.length_c   1.000
_cell.angle_alpha   90.00
_cell.angle_beta   90.00
_cell.angle_gamma   90.00
#
_symmetry.space_group_name_H-M   'P 1'
#
loop_
_entity.id
_entity.type
_entity.pdbx_description
1 polymer ?
#
loop_
_entity_poly.entity_id
_entity_poly.type
_entity_poly.pdbx_seq_one_letter_code
_entity_poly.pdbx_strand_id
1 'polypeptide(L)'
;VLFDSYKVGGGLLAKLRKGASFTLEKERLNDEIWLPSAADINLSVRVLLFGGVKVNQLVESYNYRKFQTEVEGAKVNEPDNSDPEN
;
A
#
# COMPACT_ATOMS: atom_id res chain seq x y z
N VAL A 1 -13.53 -0.52 -17.13
CA VAL A 1 -12.51 -1.48 -17.63
C VAL A 1 -12.72 -2.80 -16.88
N LEU A 2 -12.86 -3.93 -17.58
CA LEU A 2 -13.26 -5.22 -16.99
C LEU A 2 -12.16 -6.26 -17.26
N PHE A 3 -11.46 -6.70 -16.22
CA PHE A 3 -10.41 -7.73 -16.29
C PHE A 3 -11.06 -9.12 -16.22
N ASP A 4 -11.66 -9.56 -17.31
CA ASP A 4 -12.31 -10.86 -17.38
C ASP A 4 -11.29 -11.96 -17.69
N SER A 5 -10.84 -12.62 -16.62
CA SER A 5 -10.10 -13.89 -16.59
C SER A 5 -8.62 -13.87 -16.97
N TYR A 6 -7.78 -14.33 -16.04
CA TYR A 6 -6.36 -14.61 -16.26
C TYR A 6 -6.10 -16.11 -16.10
N LYS A 7 -5.31 -16.67 -17.04
CA LYS A 7 -4.79 -18.03 -16.97
C LYS A 7 -3.53 -18.00 -16.10
N VAL A 8 -3.53 -18.73 -14.99
CA VAL A 8 -2.32 -19.04 -14.22
C VAL A 8 -1.95 -20.49 -14.56
N GLY A 9 -0.65 -20.80 -14.64
CA GLY A 9 -0.11 -22.04 -15.24
C GLY A 9 -0.85 -23.35 -14.88
N GLY A 10 -0.78 -24.34 -15.77
CA GLY A 10 -1.41 -25.65 -15.58
C GLY A 10 -2.92 -25.72 -15.86
N GLY A 11 -3.52 -24.68 -16.44
CA GLY A 11 -4.95 -24.63 -16.77
C GLY A 11 -5.83 -24.05 -15.65
N LEU A 12 -5.24 -23.49 -14.60
CA LEU A 12 -5.96 -22.85 -13.51
C LEU A 12 -6.50 -21.47 -13.94
N LEU A 13 -7.81 -21.31 -13.93
CA LEU A 13 -8.46 -20.03 -14.22
C LEU A 13 -8.84 -19.31 -12.91
N ALA A 14 -8.25 -18.13 -12.71
CA ALA A 14 -8.70 -17.21 -11.69
C ALA A 14 -9.69 -16.20 -12.30
N LYS A 15 -10.84 -16.02 -11.63
CA LYS A 15 -11.86 -15.04 -12.02
C LYS A 15 -12.09 -14.05 -10.90
N LEU A 16 -11.77 -12.78 -11.19
CA LEU A 16 -12.22 -11.65 -10.39
C LEU A 16 -13.73 -11.44 -10.65
N ARG A 17 -14.52 -11.31 -9.60
CA ARG A 17 -15.96 -11.06 -9.75
C ARG A 17 -16.23 -9.58 -9.98
N LYS A 18 -17.31 -9.28 -10.72
CA LYS A 18 -17.83 -7.92 -10.85
C LYS A 18 -18.15 -7.35 -9.45
N GLY A 19 -17.90 -6.06 -9.26
CA GLY A 19 -18.10 -5.36 -7.99
C GLY A 19 -16.88 -5.33 -7.07
N ALA A 20 -15.69 -5.68 -7.56
CA ALA A 20 -14.46 -5.39 -6.83
C ALA A 20 -14.22 -3.87 -6.77
N SER A 21 -13.91 -3.34 -5.60
CA SER A 21 -13.56 -1.94 -5.39
C SER A 21 -12.43 -1.79 -4.38
N PHE A 22 -11.66 -0.72 -4.55
CA PHE A 22 -10.62 -0.30 -3.63
C PHE A 22 -10.68 1.23 -3.53
N THR A 23 -10.90 1.73 -2.33
CA THR A 23 -10.91 3.17 -2.04
C THR A 23 -9.84 3.44 -0.99
N LEU A 24 -9.00 4.46 -1.24
CA LEU A 24 -8.03 4.96 -0.28
C LEU A 24 -8.30 6.44 -0.03
N GLU A 25 -8.66 6.76 1.19
CA GLU A 25 -8.84 8.12 1.66
C GLU A 25 -7.57 8.60 2.35
N LYS A 26 -7.27 9.87 2.16
CA LYS A 26 -6.15 10.54 2.81
C LYS A 26 -6.63 11.84 3.40
N GLU A 27 -6.10 12.17 4.57
CA GLU A 27 -6.32 13.43 5.24
C GLU A 27 -5.00 14.21 5.30
N ARG A 28 -5.09 15.53 5.13
CA ARG A 28 -3.94 16.42 5.30
C ARG A 28 -3.85 16.83 6.76
N LEU A 29 -2.77 16.43 7.43
CA LEU A 29 -2.50 16.83 8.82
C LEU A 29 -1.56 18.03 8.86
N ASN A 30 -1.93 19.01 9.68
CA ASN A 30 -1.16 20.25 9.94
C ASN A 30 -0.72 21.00 8.66
N ASP A 31 -1.53 20.92 7.60
CA ASP A 31 -1.22 21.47 6.28
C ASP A 31 0.13 21.00 5.69
N GLU A 32 0.72 19.94 6.23
CA GLU A 32 2.11 19.54 5.93
C GLU A 32 2.16 18.20 5.20
N ILE A 33 1.44 17.20 5.71
CA ILE A 33 1.55 15.82 5.24
C ILE A 33 0.17 15.19 5.00
N TRP A 34 0.06 14.45 3.91
CA TRP A 34 -1.12 13.62 3.63
C TRP A 34 -0.88 12.22 4.18
N LEU A 35 -1.71 11.79 5.12
CA LEU A 35 -1.67 10.45 5.70
C LEU A 35 -2.93 9.67 5.32
N PRO A 36 -2.85 8.35 5.17
CA PRO A 36 -4.03 7.52 4.98
C PRO A 36 -5.00 7.68 6.15
N SER A 37 -6.28 7.95 5.89
CA SER A 37 -7.31 7.99 6.95
C SER A 37 -8.13 6.71 6.94
N ALA A 38 -8.48 6.21 5.76
CA ALA A 38 -9.24 4.98 5.60
C ALA A 38 -8.89 4.24 4.30
N ALA A 39 -9.02 2.91 4.34
CA ALA A 39 -9.01 2.07 3.16
C ALA A 39 -10.21 1.12 3.18
N ASP A 40 -11.02 1.13 2.11
CA ASP A 40 -12.13 0.20 1.91
C ASP A 40 -11.81 -0.75 0.75
N ILE A 41 -11.84 -2.04 1.05
CA ILE A 41 -11.46 -3.12 0.14
C ILE A 41 -12.65 -4.05 0.00
N ASN A 42 -13.21 -4.12 -1.21
CA ASN A 42 -14.21 -5.10 -1.58
C ASN A 42 -13.64 -5.98 -2.69
N LEU A 43 -13.36 -7.24 -2.38
CA LEU A 43 -12.75 -8.17 -3.31
C LEU A 43 -13.48 -9.50 -3.31
N SER A 44 -13.65 -10.08 -4.49
CA SER A 44 -14.21 -11.42 -4.64
C SER A 44 -13.52 -12.15 -5.77
N VAL A 45 -12.80 -13.22 -5.44
CA VAL A 45 -12.03 -14.03 -6.38
C VAL A 45 -12.55 -15.46 -6.33
N ARG A 46 -12.68 -16.10 -7.49
CA ARG A 46 -12.97 -17.54 -7.60
C ARG A 46 -11.83 -18.22 -8.35
N VAL A 47 -11.39 -19.35 -7.84
CA VAL A 47 -10.34 -20.19 -8.42
C VAL A 47 -10.99 -21.54 -8.78
N LEU A 48 -11.43 -21.69 -10.03
CA LEU A 48 -12.13 -22.86 -10.60
C LEU A 48 -12.83 -23.78 -9.58
N LEU A 49 -12.34 -25.03 -9.44
CA LEU A 49 -12.89 -26.10 -8.60
C LEU A 49 -12.45 -26.00 -7.14
N PHE A 50 -11.49 -25.13 -6.84
CA PHE A 50 -10.86 -25.00 -5.52
C PHE A 50 -11.60 -24.02 -4.61
N GLY A 51 -12.70 -23.43 -5.09
CA GLY A 51 -13.55 -22.51 -4.33
C GLY A 51 -13.22 -21.03 -4.60
N GLY A 52 -13.51 -20.17 -3.65
CA GLY A 52 -13.29 -18.72 -3.82
C GLY A 52 -13.18 -17.98 -2.50
N VAL A 53 -12.58 -16.80 -2.56
CA VAL A 53 -12.34 -15.90 -1.44
C VAL A 53 -13.17 -14.64 -1.64
N LYS A 54 -13.85 -14.20 -0.58
CA LYS A 54 -14.54 -12.90 -0.51
C LYS A 54 -13.96 -12.11 0.65
N VAL A 55 -13.50 -10.91 0.36
CA VAL A 55 -12.96 -9.96 1.33
C VAL A 55 -13.83 -8.71 1.28
N ASN A 56 -14.27 -8.27 2.45
CA ASN A 56 -14.81 -6.93 2.69
C ASN A 56 -14.06 -6.44 3.92
N GLN A 57 -13.24 -5.41 3.75
CA GLN A 57 -12.36 -4.91 4.79
C GLN A 57 -12.38 -3.40 4.78
N LEU A 58 -12.73 -2.83 5.93
CA LEU A 58 -12.49 -1.42 6.25
C LEU A 58 -11.28 -1.35 7.18
N VAL A 59 -10.31 -0.50 6.85
CA VAL A 59 -9.16 -0.18 7.70
C VAL A 59 -9.20 1.31 7.98
N GLU A 60 -9.26 1.68 9.25
CA GLU A 60 -9.22 3.08 9.69
C GLU A 60 -7.92 3.35 10.43
N SER A 61 -7.31 4.48 10.14
CA SER A 61 -6.09 4.95 10.79
C SER A 61 -6.33 6.31 11.41
N TYR A 62 -5.98 6.45 12.68
CA TYR A 62 -6.30 7.62 13.49
C TYR A 62 -5.21 7.87 14.54
N ASN A 63 -5.31 8.99 15.27
CA ASN A 63 -4.36 9.39 16.32
C ASN A 63 -2.90 9.52 15.85
N TYR A 64 -2.68 9.99 14.63
CA TYR A 64 -1.35 10.32 14.16
C TYR A 64 -0.69 11.39 15.05
N ARG A 65 0.59 11.18 15.37
CA ARG A 65 1.38 12.10 16.21
C ARG A 65 2.67 12.47 15.49
N LYS A 66 2.93 13.77 15.39
CA LYS A 66 4.23 14.30 14.98
C LYS A 66 5.16 14.30 16.19
N PHE A 67 6.32 13.71 16.05
CA PHE A 67 7.38 13.75 17.06
C PHE A 67 8.52 14.62 16.53
N GLN A 68 8.91 15.63 17.30
CA GLN A 68 10.12 16.40 17.06
C GLN A 68 11.18 15.90 18.04
N THR A 69 12.35 15.54 17.51
CA THR A 69 13.49 15.10 18.31
C THR A 69 14.71 15.90 17.90
N GLU A 70 15.45 16.38 18.88
CA GLU A 70 16.76 17.00 18.69
C GLU A 70 17.82 15.94 18.99
N VAL A 71 18.84 15.83 18.14
CA VAL A 71 19.94 14.89 18.34
C VAL A 71 21.17 15.68 18.77
N GLU A 72 21.52 15.58 20.06
CA GLU A 72 22.75 16.16 20.59
C GLU A 72 23.93 15.22 20.26
N GLY A 73 24.97 15.74 19.61
CA GLY A 73 26.18 14.96 19.30
C GLY A 73 26.12 14.10 18.03
N ALA A 74 25.16 14.32 17.13
CA ALA A 74 25.21 13.73 15.79
C ALA A 74 26.47 14.21 15.05
N LYS A 75 27.46 13.33 14.91
CA LYS A 75 28.61 13.57 14.03
C LYS A 75 28.19 13.20 12.62
N VAL A 76 27.93 14.20 11.79
CA VAL A 76 27.91 14.02 10.34
C VAL A 76 29.37 13.83 9.94
N ASN A 77 29.74 12.62 9.52
CA ASN A 77 31.06 12.42 8.94
C ASN A 77 31.18 13.33 7.72
N GLU A 78 32.35 13.93 7.53
CA GLU A 78 32.66 14.64 6.30
C GLU A 78 32.46 13.67 5.13
N PRO A 79 31.88 14.14 4.00
CA PRO A 79 31.77 13.31 2.82
C PRO A 79 33.17 12.82 2.45
N ASP A 80 33.27 11.51 2.21
CA ASP A 80 34.53 10.89 1.79
C ASP A 80 34.93 11.49 0.44
N ASN A 81 35.89 12.42 0.48
CA ASN A 81 36.44 13.08 -0.70
C ASN A 81 37.62 12.27 -1.29
N SER A 82 37.67 10.95 -1.04
CA SER A 82 38.55 10.05 -1.79
C SER A 82 37.99 9.81 -3.20
N ASP A 83 37.73 10.88 -3.94
CA ASP A 83 37.80 10.79 -5.40
C ASP A 83 39.30 10.79 -5.74
N PRO A 84 39.83 9.71 -6.36
CA PRO A 84 41.21 9.76 -6.85
C PRO A 84 41.26 10.84 -7.93
N GLU A 85 42.00 11.92 -7.65
CA GLU A 85 42.34 12.94 -8.63
C GLU A 85 42.77 12.27 -9.94
N ASN A 86 42.13 12.68 -11.04
CA ASN A 86 42.51 12.35 -12.41
C ASN A 86 42.68 13.65 -13.18
#